data_AF-A0A497NSG3-F1
#
_entry.id   AF-A0A497NSG3-F1
#
_cell.length_a   1.000
_cell.length_b   1.000
_cell.length_c   1.000
_cell.angle_alpha   90.00
_cell.angle_beta   90.00
_cell.angle_gamma   90.00
#
_symmetry.space_group_name_H-M   'P 1'
#
loop_
_entity.id
_entity.type
_entity.pdbx_description
1 polymer ?
#
loop_
_entity_poly.entity_id
_entity_poly.type
_entity_poly.pdbx_seq_one_letter_code
_entity_poly.pdbx_strand_id
1 'polypeptide(L)'
;MLILYLSLNRGSAERIAHGIIKVASLLIKDEKRLENIKDRIMRELSVFYDAFIVLGKNPRMLAKPLLYSYLSWFSQLIVYLLVFYALGVSWIIHYIPQMIVVFSITLAVQTIPVGFPAGLVELVMTYLYNILLKTSPAMNGLATSLIRIVTFWFQIIVGFIIVQWMGLRHALESRLLYE
;
A
#
# COMPACT_ATOMS: atom_id res chain seq x y z
N MET A 1 -5.62 14.97 -3.48
CA MET A 1 -6.51 16.10 -3.82
C MET A 1 -7.40 15.82 -5.03
N LEU A 2 -6.86 15.36 -6.17
CA LEU A 2 -7.68 15.05 -7.36
C LEU A 2 -8.77 13.99 -7.11
N ILE A 3 -8.45 12.91 -6.39
CA ILE A 3 -9.39 11.83 -6.06
C ILE A 3 -10.53 12.31 -5.16
N LEU A 4 -10.25 13.19 -4.19
CA LEU A 4 -11.27 13.80 -3.34
C LEU A 4 -12.17 14.75 -4.14
N TYR A 5 -11.58 15.58 -5.01
CA TYR A 5 -12.32 16.48 -5.89
C TYR A 5 -13.22 15.71 -6.88
N LEU A 6 -12.74 14.61 -7.43
CA LEU A 6 -13.51 13.72 -8.30
C LEU A 6 -14.60 12.96 -7.54
N SER A 7 -14.33 12.55 -6.31
CA SER A 7 -15.33 11.86 -5.48
C SER A 7 -16.46 12.77 -5.02
N LEU A 8 -16.20 14.07 -4.87
CA LEU A 8 -17.18 15.04 -4.37
C LEU A 8 -18.05 15.64 -5.49
N ASN A 9 -17.57 15.70 -6.73
CA ASN A 9 -18.29 16.29 -7.85
C ASN A 9 -18.62 15.25 -8.93
N ARG A 10 -19.89 14.81 -8.93
CA ARG A 10 -20.47 13.87 -9.91
C ARG A 10 -20.15 14.26 -11.36
N GLY A 11 -20.25 15.54 -11.69
CA GLY A 11 -19.98 16.03 -13.05
C GLY A 11 -18.51 15.93 -13.47
N SER A 12 -17.58 16.10 -12.52
CA SER A 12 -16.14 15.93 -12.79
C SER A 12 -15.77 14.45 -12.97
N ALA A 13 -16.37 13.58 -12.18
CA ALA A 13 -16.17 12.13 -12.26
C ALA A 13 -16.69 11.56 -13.59
N GLU A 14 -17.90 11.97 -14.00
CA GLU A 14 -18.50 11.61 -15.30
C GLU A 14 -17.64 12.11 -16.47
N ARG A 15 -17.10 13.35 -16.41
CA ARG A 15 -16.20 13.88 -17.45
C ARG A 15 -14.93 13.04 -17.63
N ILE A 16 -14.30 12.61 -16.53
CA ILE A 16 -13.11 11.75 -16.62
C ILE A 16 -13.48 10.38 -17.18
N ALA A 17 -14.58 9.79 -16.73
CA ALA A 17 -15.05 8.51 -17.23
C ALA A 17 -15.35 8.56 -18.74
N HIS A 18 -16.00 9.62 -19.22
CA HIS A 18 -16.18 9.85 -20.66
C HIS A 18 -14.85 10.01 -21.40
N GLY A 19 -13.85 10.67 -20.81
CA GLY A 19 -12.50 10.75 -21.36
C GLY A 19 -11.84 9.38 -21.52
N ILE A 20 -11.91 8.54 -20.48
CA ILE A 20 -11.39 7.16 -20.50
C ILE A 20 -12.13 6.32 -21.54
N ILE A 21 -13.46 6.42 -21.61
CA ILE A 21 -14.29 5.72 -22.61
C ILE A 21 -13.90 6.14 -24.04
N LYS A 22 -13.65 7.43 -24.27
CA LYS A 22 -13.20 7.94 -25.57
C LYS A 22 -11.84 7.34 -25.96
N VAL A 23 -10.89 7.29 -25.03
CA VAL A 23 -9.59 6.63 -25.26
C VAL A 23 -9.77 5.13 -25.51
N ALA A 24 -10.64 4.46 -24.75
CA ALA A 24 -10.95 3.05 -24.95
C ALA A 24 -11.60 2.77 -26.32
N SER A 25 -12.47 3.66 -26.81
CA SER A 25 -13.10 3.54 -28.13
C SER A 25 -12.12 3.68 -29.30
N LEU A 26 -10.95 4.32 -29.08
CA LEU A 26 -9.88 4.38 -30.07
C LEU A 26 -9.11 3.05 -30.15
N LEU A 27 -9.10 2.26 -29.07
CA LEU A 27 -8.38 0.98 -28.98
C LEU A 27 -9.28 -0.23 -29.22
N ILE A 28 -10.57 -0.14 -28.89
CA ILE A 28 -11.55 -1.23 -28.96
C ILE A 28 -12.54 -0.93 -30.09
N LYS A 29 -12.44 -1.68 -31.19
CA LYS A 29 -13.35 -1.59 -32.35
C LYS A 29 -14.66 -2.38 -32.19
N ASP A 30 -14.74 -3.27 -31.21
CA ASP A 30 -15.95 -4.05 -30.93
C ASP A 30 -16.95 -3.20 -30.14
N GLU A 31 -18.04 -2.80 -30.81
CA GLU A 31 -19.09 -1.94 -30.26
C GLU A 31 -19.79 -2.58 -29.04
N LYS A 32 -20.05 -3.89 -29.08
CA LYS A 32 -20.69 -4.60 -27.95
C LYS A 32 -19.78 -4.63 -26.73
N ARG A 33 -18.48 -4.83 -26.95
CA ARG A 33 -17.49 -4.80 -25.86
C ARG A 33 -17.34 -3.40 -25.28
N LEU A 34 -17.39 -2.37 -26.12
CA LEU A 34 -17.33 -0.98 -25.70
C LEU A 34 -18.55 -0.57 -24.87
N GLU A 35 -19.76 -0.96 -25.29
CA GLU A 35 -21.01 -0.72 -24.53
C GLU A 35 -20.97 -1.39 -23.15
N ASN A 36 -20.55 -2.66 -23.09
CA ASN A 36 -20.40 -3.38 -21.81
C ASN A 36 -19.40 -2.68 -20.86
N ILE A 37 -18.28 -2.19 -21.39
CA ILE A 37 -17.27 -1.46 -20.59
C ILE A 37 -17.85 -0.13 -20.10
N LYS A 38 -18.54 0.62 -20.97
CA LYS A 38 -19.19 1.87 -20.61
C LYS A 38 -20.20 1.67 -19.48
N ASP A 39 -21.08 0.69 -19.60
CA ASP A 39 -22.09 0.39 -18.59
C ASP A 39 -21.47 -0.06 -17.27
N ARG A 40 -20.39 -0.86 -17.33
CA ARG A 40 -19.64 -1.27 -16.14
C ARG A 40 -18.99 -0.08 -15.44
N ILE A 41 -18.29 0.79 -16.18
CA ILE A 41 -17.64 1.98 -15.62
C ILE A 41 -18.69 2.91 -14.99
N MET A 42 -19.82 3.15 -15.67
CA MET A 42 -20.89 4.01 -15.12
C MET A 42 -21.52 3.42 -13.85
N ARG A 43 -21.72 2.10 -13.81
CA ARG A 43 -22.26 1.40 -12.64
C ARG A 43 -21.28 1.42 -11.45
N GLU A 44 -20.01 1.13 -11.69
CA GLU A 44 -18.99 1.20 -10.64
C GLU A 44 -18.83 2.65 -10.12
N LEU A 45 -18.91 3.63 -11.02
CA LEU A 45 -18.85 5.05 -10.67
C LEU A 45 -20.06 5.48 -9.82
N SER A 46 -21.27 4.99 -10.12
CA SER A 46 -22.45 5.29 -9.32
C SER A 46 -22.35 4.68 -7.92
N VAL A 47 -21.92 3.42 -7.81
CA VAL A 47 -21.70 2.77 -6.51
C VAL A 47 -20.64 3.51 -5.67
N PHE A 48 -19.55 3.93 -6.32
CA PHE A 48 -18.53 4.74 -5.68
C PHE A 48 -19.10 6.07 -5.17
N TYR A 49 -19.86 6.79 -6.00
CA TYR A 49 -20.48 8.06 -5.62
C TYR A 49 -21.47 7.90 -4.46
N ASP A 50 -22.30 6.86 -4.49
CA ASP A 50 -23.26 6.56 -3.41
C ASP A 50 -22.53 6.30 -2.09
N ALA A 51 -21.42 5.56 -2.13
CA ALA A 51 -20.57 5.35 -0.96
C ALA A 51 -20.01 6.67 -0.41
N PHE A 52 -19.60 7.61 -1.28
CA PHE A 52 -19.13 8.94 -0.86
C PHE A 52 -20.24 9.83 -0.30
N ILE A 53 -21.47 9.74 -0.81
CA ILE A 53 -22.61 10.44 -0.20
C ILE A 53 -22.84 9.93 1.23
N VAL A 54 -22.82 8.60 1.43
CA VAL A 54 -22.97 8.01 2.77
C VAL A 54 -21.85 8.48 3.70
N LEU A 55 -20.63 8.54 3.17
CA LEU A 55 -19.45 9.04 3.89
C LEU A 55 -19.57 10.51 4.29
N GLY A 56 -20.06 11.35 3.36
CA GLY A 56 -20.29 12.79 3.58
C GLY A 56 -21.42 13.07 4.58
N LYS A 57 -22.45 12.22 4.62
CA LYS A 57 -23.55 12.32 5.59
C LYS A 57 -23.10 12.01 7.02
N ASN A 58 -22.11 11.13 7.20
CA ASN A 58 -21.59 10.80 8.52
C ASN A 58 -20.05 10.65 8.52
N PRO A 59 -19.31 11.77 8.50
CA PRO A 59 -17.85 11.74 8.45
C PRO A 59 -17.21 11.08 9.68
N ARG A 60 -17.95 10.94 10.79
CA ARG A 60 -17.48 10.22 11.99
C ARG A 60 -17.23 8.73 11.71
N MET A 61 -17.86 8.16 10.68
CA MET A 61 -17.59 6.78 10.25
C MET A 61 -16.16 6.59 9.75
N LEU A 62 -15.51 7.65 9.23
CA LEU A 62 -14.10 7.63 8.83
C LEU A 62 -13.13 7.75 9.99
N ALA A 63 -13.56 8.28 11.14
CA ALA A 63 -12.66 8.56 12.25
C ALA A 63 -11.93 7.29 12.71
N LYS A 64 -12.66 6.17 12.83
CA LYS A 64 -12.06 4.87 13.23
C LYS A 64 -11.08 4.33 12.17
N PRO A 65 -11.45 4.16 10.88
CA PRO A 65 -10.49 3.76 9.84
C PRO A 65 -9.27 4.67 9.74
N LEU A 66 -9.44 5.99 9.82
CA LEU A 66 -8.33 6.94 9.76
C LEU A 66 -7.41 6.80 10.97
N LEU A 67 -7.97 6.65 12.17
CA LEU A 67 -7.19 6.42 13.39
C LEU A 67 -6.40 5.11 13.29
N TYR A 68 -7.02 4.01 12.87
CA TYR A 68 -6.33 2.74 12.70
C TYR A 68 -5.27 2.78 11.61
N SER A 69 -5.54 3.46 10.49
CA SER A 69 -4.56 3.67 9.43
C SER A 69 -3.36 4.48 9.91
N TYR A 70 -3.60 5.56 10.65
CA TYR A 70 -2.55 6.37 11.24
C TYR A 70 -1.72 5.58 12.26
N LEU A 71 -2.37 4.81 13.13
CA LEU A 71 -1.68 3.99 14.13
C LEU A 71 -0.83 2.89 13.47
N SER A 72 -1.34 2.29 12.39
CA SER A 72 -0.59 1.33 11.58
C SER A 72 0.63 1.97 10.93
N TRP A 73 0.45 3.13 10.28
CA TRP A 73 1.55 3.88 9.66
C TRP A 73 2.63 4.27 10.69
N PHE A 74 2.19 4.74 11.86
CA PHE A 74 3.09 5.11 12.96
C PHE A 74 3.84 3.89 13.51
N SER A 75 3.16 2.75 13.67
CA SER A 75 3.79 1.51 14.12
C SER A 75 4.85 1.02 13.14
N GLN A 76 4.60 1.14 11.83
CA GLN A 76 5.59 0.82 10.80
C GLN A 76 6.80 1.75 10.84
N LEU A 77 6.59 3.06 11.05
CA LEU A 77 7.68 4.01 11.24
C LEU A 77 8.53 3.70 12.49
N ILE A 78 7.90 3.29 13.59
CA ILE A 78 8.61 2.91 14.83
C ILE A 78 9.59 1.76 14.57
N VAL A 79 9.24 0.77 13.73
CA VAL A 79 10.16 -0.34 13.41
C VAL A 79 11.50 0.18 12.87
N TYR A 80 11.48 1.24 12.07
CA TYR A 80 12.70 1.82 11.50
C TYR A 80 13.60 2.39 12.61
N LEU A 81 13.00 3.11 13.57
CA LEU A 81 13.72 3.65 14.73
C LEU A 81 14.26 2.55 15.64
N LEU A 82 13.44 1.53 15.91
CA LEU A 82 13.82 0.40 16.77
C LEU A 82 14.97 -0.42 16.19
N VAL A 83 15.01 -0.60 14.87
CA VAL A 83 16.13 -1.30 14.22
C VAL A 83 17.45 -0.55 14.43
N PHE A 84 17.48 0.77 14.18
CA PHE A 84 18.69 1.56 14.43
C PHE A 84 19.07 1.57 15.91
N TYR A 85 18.09 1.66 16.80
CA TYR A 85 18.32 1.56 18.24
C TYR A 85 18.92 0.21 18.64
N ALA A 86 18.39 -0.90 18.10
CA ALA A 86 18.89 -2.26 18.35
C ALA A 86 20.31 -2.47 17.81
N LEU A 87 20.71 -1.75 16.76
CA LEU A 87 22.08 -1.72 16.22
C LEU A 87 23.03 -0.81 17.02
N GLY A 88 22.58 -0.26 18.15
CA GLY A 88 23.38 0.59 19.03
C GLY A 88 23.41 2.07 18.64
N VAL A 89 22.61 2.49 17.65
CA VAL A 89 22.53 3.88 17.17
C VAL A 89 21.45 4.62 17.95
N SER A 90 21.65 4.83 19.25
CA SER A 90 20.65 5.43 20.15
C SER A 90 20.31 6.88 19.82
N TRP A 91 21.25 7.63 19.23
CA TRP A 91 21.06 9.02 18.80
C TRP A 91 20.11 9.19 17.61
N ILE A 92 19.65 8.09 16.98
CA ILE A 92 18.71 8.12 15.86
C ILE A 92 17.39 8.84 16.19
N ILE A 93 17.02 8.90 17.47
CA ILE A 93 15.83 9.62 17.94
C ILE A 93 15.88 11.14 17.64
N HIS A 94 17.07 11.71 17.47
CA HIS A 94 17.23 13.11 17.05
C HIS A 94 17.04 13.33 15.54
N TYR A 95 16.98 12.24 14.77
CA TYR A 95 16.87 12.24 13.30
C TYR A 95 15.48 11.79 12.82
N ILE A 96 14.44 11.96 13.64
CA ILE A 96 13.06 11.59 13.29
C ILE A 96 12.59 12.18 11.94
N PRO A 97 12.82 13.47 11.62
CA PRO A 97 12.43 14.02 10.32
C PRO A 97 13.04 13.27 9.14
N GLN A 98 14.32 12.92 9.22
CA GLN A 98 15.05 12.16 8.21
C GLN A 98 14.47 10.75 8.08
N MET A 99 14.15 10.11 9.21
CA MET A 99 13.52 8.79 9.21
C MET A 99 12.14 8.79 8.56
N ILE A 100 11.33 9.84 8.79
CA ILE A 100 10.04 10.03 8.11
C ILE A 100 10.22 10.19 6.61
N VAL A 101 11.25 10.93 6.16
CA VAL A 101 11.57 11.09 4.73
C VAL A 101 11.92 9.73 4.12
N VAL A 102 12.84 8.97 4.73
CA VAL A 102 13.22 7.65 4.20
C VAL A 102 12.02 6.72 4.16
N PHE A 103 11.24 6.65 5.23
CA PHE A 103 10.04 5.81 5.30
C PHE A 103 9.01 6.17 4.22
N SER A 104 8.70 7.46 4.06
CA SER A 104 7.70 7.92 3.10
C SER A 104 8.11 7.64 1.65
N ILE A 105 9.36 7.93 1.30
CA ILE A 105 9.89 7.63 -0.05
C ILE A 105 9.92 6.13 -0.29
N THR A 106 10.31 5.35 0.72
CA THR A 106 10.34 3.88 0.64
C THR A 106 8.95 3.29 0.38
N LEU A 107 7.91 3.79 1.05
CA LEU A 107 6.53 3.38 0.77
C LEU A 107 6.12 3.72 -0.66
N ALA A 108 6.46 4.91 -1.15
CA ALA A 108 6.15 5.31 -2.52
C ALA A 108 6.87 4.41 -3.55
N VAL A 109 8.16 4.14 -3.36
CA VAL A 109 8.93 3.26 -4.26
C VAL A 109 8.38 1.84 -4.29
N GLN A 110 7.91 1.31 -3.16
CA GLN A 110 7.29 -0.02 -3.09
C GLN A 110 5.99 -0.15 -3.90
N THR A 111 5.29 0.96 -4.18
CA THR A 111 4.07 0.93 -5.00
C THR A 111 4.34 0.89 -6.50
N ILE A 112 5.59 1.10 -6.92
CA ILE A 112 5.97 1.06 -8.33
C ILE A 112 6.03 -0.41 -8.75
N PRO A 113 5.22 -0.87 -9.73
CA PRO A 113 5.15 -2.26 -10.16
C PRO A 113 6.33 -2.63 -11.09
N VAL A 114 7.55 -2.26 -10.71
CA VAL A 114 8.79 -2.56 -11.43
C VAL A 114 9.44 -3.76 -10.72
N GLY A 115 9.00 -4.97 -11.07
CA GLY A 115 9.59 -6.22 -10.60
C GLY A 115 9.28 -6.61 -9.15
N PHE A 116 9.99 -7.64 -8.67
CA PHE A 116 9.91 -8.09 -7.28
C PHE A 116 10.39 -6.95 -6.36
N PRO A 117 9.65 -6.59 -5.30
CA PRO A 117 9.95 -5.39 -4.51
C PRO A 117 11.16 -5.57 -3.58
N ALA A 118 12.19 -6.32 -3.99
CA ALA A 118 13.47 -6.46 -3.32
C ALA A 118 14.62 -6.08 -4.27
N GLY A 119 15.69 -5.52 -3.70
CA GLY A 119 16.81 -4.92 -4.43
C GLY A 119 16.65 -3.40 -4.56
N LEU A 120 15.64 -2.94 -5.32
CA LEU A 120 15.46 -1.50 -5.56
C LEU A 120 15.17 -0.72 -4.27
N VAL A 121 14.29 -1.26 -3.44
CA VAL A 121 13.88 -0.60 -2.19
C VAL A 121 15.06 -0.49 -1.24
N GLU A 122 15.85 -1.55 -1.11
CA GLU A 122 17.06 -1.63 -0.29
C GLU A 122 18.13 -0.64 -0.75
N LEU A 123 18.31 -0.50 -2.07
CA LEU A 123 19.23 0.48 -2.65
C LEU A 123 18.78 1.90 -2.33
N VAL A 124 17.51 2.22 -2.55
CA VAL A 124 16.96 3.56 -2.26
C VAL A 124 17.06 3.88 -0.77
N MET A 125 16.68 2.94 0.11
CA MET A 125 16.79 3.12 1.56
C MET A 125 18.23 3.38 2.00
N THR A 126 19.17 2.53 1.57
CA THR A 126 20.58 2.66 1.94
C THR A 126 21.17 3.96 1.42
N TYR A 127 20.84 4.35 0.18
CA TYR A 127 21.25 5.64 -0.39
C TYR A 127 20.72 6.82 0.43
N LEU A 128 19.42 6.82 0.75
CA LEU A 128 18.81 7.88 1.54
C LEU A 128 19.40 7.95 2.96
N TYR A 129 19.66 6.82 3.60
CA TYR A 129 20.34 6.82 4.90
C TYR A 129 21.77 7.36 4.79
N ASN A 130 22.53 7.01 3.75
CA ASN A 130 23.88 7.52 3.56
C ASN A 130 23.95 9.04 3.40
N ILE A 131 22.96 9.66 2.76
CA ILE A 131 22.94 11.11 2.56
C ILE A 131 22.29 11.87 3.72
N LEU A 132 21.32 11.26 4.43
CA LEU A 132 20.53 11.93 5.48
C LEU A 132 21.06 11.67 6.90
N LEU A 133 21.74 10.55 7.13
CA LEU A 133 22.27 10.16 8.43
C LEU A 133 23.80 10.27 8.44
N LYS A 134 24.36 10.53 9.63
CA LYS A 134 25.81 10.61 9.86
C LYS A 134 26.44 9.25 10.22
N THR A 135 25.78 8.16 9.84
CA THR A 135 26.20 6.77 10.08
C THR A 135 27.10 6.24 8.95
N SER A 136 27.84 5.17 9.23
CA SER A 136 28.65 4.52 8.18
C SER A 136 27.77 3.82 7.14
N PRO A 137 28.23 3.71 5.87
CA PRO A 137 27.49 2.97 4.84
C PRO A 137 27.21 1.51 5.20
N ALA A 138 28.15 0.86 5.91
CA ALA A 138 27.96 -0.50 6.41
C ALA A 138 26.79 -0.57 7.41
N MET A 139 26.71 0.37 8.36
CA MET A 139 25.61 0.43 9.32
C MET A 139 24.27 0.66 8.63
N ASN A 140 24.23 1.54 7.63
CA ASN A 140 23.02 1.83 6.87
C ASN A 140 22.54 0.62 6.05
N GLY A 141 23.46 -0.12 5.44
CA GLY A 141 23.13 -1.37 4.74
C GLY A 141 22.58 -2.45 5.68
N LEU A 142 23.18 -2.60 6.86
CA LEU A 142 22.71 -3.52 7.90
C LEU A 142 21.32 -3.14 8.40
N ALA A 143 21.11 -1.87 8.74
CA ALA A 143 19.81 -1.36 9.18
C ALA A 143 18.73 -1.58 8.13
N THR A 144 19.01 -1.22 6.86
CA THR A 144 18.09 -1.47 5.75
C THR A 144 17.73 -2.95 5.64
N SER A 145 18.73 -3.83 5.66
CA SER A 145 18.50 -5.27 5.53
C SER A 145 17.64 -5.81 6.68
N LEU A 146 17.92 -5.39 7.91
CA LEU A 146 17.16 -5.82 9.09
C LEU A 146 15.73 -5.27 9.10
N ILE A 147 15.53 -4.01 8.70
CA ILE A 147 14.19 -3.44 8.51
C ILE A 147 13.41 -4.28 7.50
N ARG A 148 14.03 -4.70 6.40
CA ARG A 148 13.38 -5.48 5.33
C ARG A 148 13.08 -6.91 5.76
N ILE A 149 13.94 -7.51 6.58
CA ILE A 149 13.65 -8.79 7.23
C ILE A 149 12.37 -8.69 8.06
N VAL A 150 12.21 -7.64 8.87
CA VAL A 150 11.03 -7.48 9.75
C VAL A 150 9.78 -7.05 8.99
N THR A 151 9.91 -6.11 8.05
CA THR A 151 8.76 -5.47 7.40
C THR A 151 8.26 -6.18 6.16
N PHE A 152 9.07 -7.05 5.55
CA PHE A 152 8.71 -7.75 4.32
C PHE A 152 8.86 -9.26 4.48
N TRP A 153 10.07 -9.76 4.75
CA TRP A 153 10.32 -11.20 4.77
C TRP A 153 9.54 -11.93 5.88
N PHE A 154 9.51 -11.37 7.08
CA PHE A 154 8.75 -11.93 8.20
C PHE A 154 7.24 -12.00 7.90
N GLN A 155 6.68 -10.95 7.29
CA GLN A 155 5.26 -10.91 6.93
C GLN A 155 4.91 -11.98 5.89
N ILE A 156 5.78 -12.19 4.89
CA ILE A 156 5.62 -13.26 3.91
C ILE A 156 5.64 -14.63 4.58
N ILE A 157 6.59 -14.87 5.48
CA ILE A 157 6.71 -16.15 6.19
C ILE A 157 5.45 -16.41 7.03
N VAL A 158 5.00 -15.42 7.81
CA VAL A 158 3.78 -15.54 8.62
C VAL A 158 2.57 -15.81 7.73
N GLY A 159 2.38 -15.04 6.66
CA GLY A 159 1.28 -15.25 5.72
C GLY A 159 1.31 -16.64 5.10
N PHE A 160 2.49 -17.10 4.68
CA PHE A 160 2.68 -18.44 4.11
C PHE A 160 2.32 -19.53 5.12
N ILE A 161 2.82 -19.46 6.36
CA ILE A 161 2.51 -20.43 7.41
C ILE A 161 1.01 -20.52 7.65
N ILE A 162 0.31 -19.38 7.74
CA ILE A 162 -1.13 -19.36 7.96
C ILE A 162 -1.89 -19.97 6.77
N VAL A 163 -1.49 -19.67 5.54
CA VAL A 163 -2.10 -20.27 4.34
C VAL A 163 -1.91 -21.79 4.32
N GLN A 164 -0.71 -22.29 4.61
CA GLN A 164 -0.44 -23.73 4.66
C GLN A 164 -1.26 -24.41 5.76
N TRP A 165 -1.35 -23.78 6.95
CA TRP A 165 -2.16 -24.28 8.05
C TRP A 165 -3.65 -24.38 7.68
N MET A 166 -4.19 -23.33 7.06
CA MET A 166 -5.57 -23.33 6.59
C MET A 166 -5.80 -24.40 5.52
N GLY A 167 -4.89 -24.54 4.55
CA GLY A 167 -4.99 -25.56 3.50
C GLY A 167 -5.00 -26.98 4.06
N LEU A 168 -4.12 -27.28 5.03
CA LEU A 168 -4.08 -28.58 5.70
C LEU A 168 -5.37 -28.87 6.46
N ARG A 169 -5.93 -27.88 7.17
CA ARG A 169 -7.22 -28.07 7.86
C ARG A 169 -8.36 -28.40 6.89
N HIS A 170 -8.48 -27.67 5.79
CA HIS A 170 -9.52 -27.95 4.79
C HIS A 170 -9.33 -29.33 4.14
N ALA A 171 -8.09 -29.76 3.90
CA ALA A 171 -7.82 -31.09 3.36
C ALA A 171 -8.19 -32.22 4.34
N LEU A 172 -7.97 -32.01 5.63
CA LEU A 172 -8.35 -32.98 6.68
C LEU A 172 -9.87 -33.04 6.89
N GLU A 173 -10.54 -31.89 6.95
CA GLU A 173 -12.00 -31.81 7.11
C GLU A 173 -12.74 -32.42 5.93
N SER A 174 -12.28 -32.18 4.70
CA SER A 174 -12.85 -32.81 3.51
C SER A 174 -12.68 -34.34 3.53
N ARG A 175 -11.54 -34.86 3.99
CA ARG A 175 -11.31 -36.31 4.08
C ARG A 175 -12.24 -37.00 5.09
N LEU A 176 -12.55 -36.36 6.21
CA LEU A 176 -13.45 -36.87 7.26
C LEU A 176 -14.93 -36.87 6.87
N LEU A 177 -15.33 -36.10 5.84
CA LEU A 177 -16.71 -36.06 5.35
C LEU A 177 -17.00 -37.12 4.27
N TYR A 178 -15.96 -37.79 3.75
CA TYR A 178 -16.07 -38.84 2.73
C TYR A 178 -15.66 -40.23 3.25
N GLU A 179 -15.37 -40.38 4.55
CA GLU A 179 -15.26 -41.65 5.28
C GLU A 179 -16.51 -41.85 6.16
#